data_AF-A0A0K9GSI1-F1
#
_entry.id   AF-A0A0K9GSI1-F1
#
_cell.length_a   1.000
_cell.length_b   1.000
_cell.length_c   1.000
_cell.angle_alpha   90.00
_cell.angle_beta   90.00
_cell.angle_gamma   90.00
#
_symmetry.space_group_name_H-M   'P 1'
#
loop_
_entity.id
_entity.type
_entity.pdbx_description
1 polymer ?
#
loop_
_entity_poly.entity_id
_entity_poly.type
_entity_poly.pdbx_seq_one_letter_code
_entity_poly.pdbx_strand_id
1 'polypeptide(L)'
;MNRNIEVINKELWAVKFCFLPYITEIDYLPDPEIPMFEEPGRITNDGLMLLNKDHKGYPLLKGMFPKLMKKSNKQLKKELFLGKRLKNKTANQILYASMVQVEIERRSRLKKAR
;
A
#
# COMPACT_ATOMS: atom_id res chain seq x y z
N MET A 1 -14.29 12.85 -11.20
CA MET A 1 -13.59 12.10 -10.13
C MET A 1 -14.63 11.30 -9.35
N ASN A 2 -14.45 9.98 -9.23
CA ASN A 2 -15.42 9.09 -8.58
C ASN A 2 -15.53 9.40 -7.07
N ARG A 3 -16.74 9.65 -6.55
CA ARG A 3 -16.98 10.02 -5.14
C ARG A 3 -16.62 8.90 -4.15
N ASN A 4 -16.49 7.67 -4.62
CA ASN A 4 -16.13 6.52 -3.80
C ASN A 4 -14.62 6.42 -3.52
N ILE A 5 -13.81 7.23 -4.22
CA ILE A 5 -12.36 7.30 -4.05
C ILE A 5 -12.01 8.50 -3.19
N GLU A 6 -11.32 8.24 -2.08
CA GLU A 6 -10.65 9.24 -1.27
C GLU A 6 -9.20 9.38 -1.75
N VAL A 7 -8.83 10.53 -2.31
CA VAL A 7 -7.45 10.82 -2.73
C VAL A 7 -6.67 11.35 -1.53
N ILE A 8 -5.77 10.54 -0.96
CA ILE A 8 -4.93 10.95 0.17
C ILE A 8 -3.73 11.77 -0.33
N ASN A 9 -3.10 11.32 -1.43
CA ASN A 9 -2.14 12.10 -2.22
C ASN A 9 -2.09 11.56 -3.66
N LYS A 10 -1.21 12.11 -4.50
CA LYS A 10 -1.08 11.72 -5.93
C LYS A 10 -0.81 10.23 -6.14
N GLU A 11 -0.13 9.56 -5.21
CA GLU A 11 0.32 8.17 -5.32
C GLU A 11 -0.36 7.23 -4.32
N LEU A 12 -1.33 7.72 -3.55
CA LEU A 12 -2.03 6.99 -2.50
C LEU A 12 -3.50 7.38 -2.45
N TRP A 13 -4.38 6.44 -2.79
CA TRP A 13 -5.82 6.60 -2.67
C TRP A 13 -6.40 5.57 -1.70
N ALA A 14 -7.64 5.79 -1.29
CA ALA A 14 -8.41 4.86 -0.48
C ALA A 14 -9.81 4.68 -1.06
N VAL A 15 -10.29 3.45 -1.07
CA VAL A 15 -11.58 3.07 -1.65
C VAL A 15 -12.10 1.84 -0.93
N LYS A 16 -13.41 1.63 -0.90
CA LYS A 16 -13.96 0.34 -0.49
C LYS A 16 -13.74 -0.65 -1.62
N PHE A 17 -13.10 -1.78 -1.35
CA PHE A 17 -12.73 -2.69 -2.44
C PHE A 17 -13.96 -3.28 -3.14
N CYS A 18 -15.12 -3.34 -2.48
CA CYS A 18 -16.40 -3.70 -3.11
C CYS A 18 -16.82 -2.76 -4.25
N PHE A 19 -16.26 -1.56 -4.31
CA PHE A 19 -16.51 -0.60 -5.39
C PHE A 19 -15.52 -0.71 -6.55
N LEU A 20 -14.36 -1.37 -6.36
CA LEU A 20 -13.34 -1.47 -7.40
C LEU A 20 -13.82 -2.09 -8.71
N PRO A 21 -14.66 -3.16 -8.72
CA PRO A 21 -15.21 -3.70 -9.97
C PRO A 21 -16.03 -2.69 -10.80
N TYR A 22 -16.46 -1.58 -10.20
CA TYR A 22 -17.24 -0.53 -10.86
C TYR A 22 -16.43 0.73 -11.18
N ILE A 23 -15.11 0.72 -10.95
CA ILE A 23 -14.20 1.85 -11.20
C ILE A 23 -13.29 1.47 -12.37
N THR A 24 -13.67 1.88 -13.57
CA THR A 24 -12.99 1.51 -14.81
C THR A 24 -11.57 2.05 -14.91
N GLU A 25 -11.23 3.09 -14.13
CA GLU A 25 -9.89 3.68 -14.10
C GLU A 25 -8.86 2.82 -13.33
N ILE A 26 -9.32 1.80 -12.59
CA ILE A 26 -8.46 0.94 -11.78
C ILE A 26 -8.57 -0.49 -12.30
N ASP A 27 -7.44 -1.02 -12.78
CA ASP A 27 -7.31 -2.43 -13.12
C ASP A 27 -7.31 -3.28 -11.84
N TYR A 28 -8.47 -3.84 -11.49
CA TYR A 28 -8.68 -4.68 -10.31
C TYR A 28 -9.29 -6.03 -10.69
N LEU A 29 -8.53 -7.09 -10.42
CA LEU A 29 -9.02 -8.47 -10.44
C LEU A 29 -9.01 -9.01 -9.00
N PRO A 30 -10.18 -9.28 -8.39
CA PRO A 30 -10.22 -9.82 -7.03
C PRO A 30 -9.48 -11.15 -6.95
N ASP A 31 -8.74 -11.35 -5.87
CA ASP A 31 -8.10 -12.64 -5.59
C ASP A 31 -9.17 -13.57 -4.98
N PRO A 32 -9.49 -14.72 -5.61
CA PRO A 32 -10.51 -15.63 -5.08
C PRO A 32 -10.11 -16.26 -3.73
N GLU A 33 -8.83 -16.28 -3.38
CA GLU A 33 -8.33 -16.87 -2.13
C GLU A 33 -8.38 -15.88 -0.95
N ILE A 34 -8.48 -14.58 -1.23
CA ILE A 34 -8.46 -13.54 -0.20
C ILE A 34 -9.82 -12.82 -0.18
N PRO A 35 -10.60 -12.96 0.90
CA PRO A 35 -11.82 -12.19 1.03
C PRO A 35 -11.52 -10.70 0.90
N MET A 36 -12.27 -10.02 0.05
CA MET A 36 -12.04 -8.62 -0.30
C MET A 36 -11.97 -7.66 0.89
N PHE A 37 -12.67 -7.94 1.99
CA PHE A 37 -12.63 -7.14 3.22
C PHE A 37 -11.38 -7.39 4.09
N GLU A 38 -10.68 -8.51 3.87
CA GLU A 38 -9.41 -8.84 4.50
C GLU A 38 -8.21 -8.30 3.73
N GLU A 39 -8.39 -7.94 2.46
CA GLU A 39 -7.35 -7.32 1.65
C GLU A 39 -7.05 -5.89 2.18
N PRO A 40 -5.84 -5.61 2.71
CA PRO A 40 -5.54 -4.32 3.34
C PRO A 40 -5.34 -3.18 2.33
N GLY A 41 -4.89 -3.52 1.13
CA GLY A 41 -4.55 -2.59 0.08
C GLY A 41 -3.82 -3.29 -1.07
N ARG A 42 -3.70 -2.59 -2.20
CA ARG A 42 -3.11 -3.11 -3.42
C ARG A 42 -2.27 -2.06 -4.12
N ILE A 43 -1.21 -2.50 -4.80
CA ILE A 43 -0.47 -1.66 -5.74
C ILE A 43 -0.96 -1.98 -7.15
N THR A 44 -1.29 -0.97 -7.93
CA THR A 44 -1.64 -1.09 -9.35
C THR A 44 -0.39 -1.23 -10.24
N ASN A 45 -0.56 -1.49 -11.54
CA ASN A 45 0.57 -1.64 -12.46
C ASN A 45 1.36 -0.33 -12.68
N ASP A 46 0.69 0.82 -12.60
CA ASP A 46 1.29 2.16 -12.70
C ASP A 46 1.85 2.66 -11.35
N GLY A 47 1.78 1.88 -10.28
CA GLY A 47 2.38 2.22 -8.99
C GLY A 47 1.55 3.16 -8.12
N LEU A 48 0.24 3.24 -8.35
CA LEU A 48 -0.72 3.80 -7.40
C LEU A 48 -0.93 2.81 -6.24
N MET A 49 -0.93 3.31 -5.01
CA MET A 49 -1.32 2.54 -3.83
C MET A 49 -2.80 2.77 -3.52
N LEU A 50 -3.58 1.68 -3.43
CA LEU A 50 -4.97 1.69 -3.04
C LEU A 50 -5.11 1.07 -1.64
N LEU A 51 -5.70 1.80 -0.70
CA LEU A 51 -6.02 1.28 0.63
C LEU A 51 -7.49 0.89 0.71
N ASN A 52 -7.77 -0.28 1.29
CA ASN A 52 -9.14 -0.72 1.50
C ASN A 52 -9.75 -0.04 2.73
N LYS A 53 -10.81 0.74 2.54
CA LYS A 53 -11.49 1.46 3.62
C LYS A 53 -12.22 0.55 4.60
N ASP A 54 -12.61 -0.64 4.18
CA ASP A 54 -13.35 -1.59 5.02
C ASP A 54 -12.40 -2.51 5.83
N HIS A 55 -11.09 -2.49 5.55
CA HIS A 55 -10.12 -3.29 6.31
C HIS A 55 -9.83 -2.65 7.68
N LYS A 56 -9.79 -3.46 8.74
CA LYS A 56 -9.54 -3.02 10.14
C LYS A 56 -8.25 -2.20 10.32
N GLY A 57 -7.24 -2.48 9.49
CA GLY A 57 -5.96 -1.77 9.50
C GLY A 57 -5.97 -0.40 8.81
N TYR A 58 -7.07 -0.01 8.15
CA TYR A 58 -7.15 1.21 7.35
C TYR A 58 -6.65 2.48 8.07
N PRO A 59 -7.07 2.79 9.31
CA PRO A 59 -6.61 4.00 10.00
C PRO A 59 -5.10 4.04 10.18
N LEU A 60 -4.49 2.90 10.52
CA LEU A 60 -3.05 2.77 10.69
C LEU A 60 -2.32 2.95 9.35
N LEU A 61 -2.77 2.26 8.30
CA LEU A 61 -2.16 2.31 6.98
C LEU A 61 -2.24 3.73 6.40
N LYS A 62 -3.40 4.38 6.51
CA LYS A 62 -3.63 5.76 6.11
C LYS A 62 -2.69 6.75 6.81
N GLY A 63 -2.40 6.53 8.10
CA GLY A 63 -1.47 7.38 8.85
C GLY A 63 0.01 7.13 8.55
N MET A 64 0.37 5.91 8.16
CA MET A 64 1.78 5.47 8.02
C MET A 64 2.32 5.59 6.60
N PHE A 65 1.55 5.22 5.57
CA PHE A 65 2.03 5.27 4.18
C PHE A 65 2.46 6.68 3.74
N PRO A 66 1.72 7.78 4.05
CA PRO A 66 2.17 9.12 3.71
C PRO A 66 3.54 9.48 4.31
N LYS A 67 3.86 8.96 5.50
CA LYS A 67 5.16 9.16 6.14
C LYS A 67 6.27 8.35 5.46
N LEU A 68 5.96 7.11 5.06
CA LEU A 68 6.89 6.26 4.30
C LEU A 68 7.20 6.84 2.92
N MET A 69 6.17 7.32 2.21
CA MET A 69 6.30 7.91 0.88
C MET A 69 7.20 9.16 0.86
N LYS A 70 7.29 9.90 1.98
CA LYS A 70 8.22 11.04 2.12
C LYS A 70 9.69 10.64 2.27
N LYS A 71 10.00 9.38 2.60
CA LYS A 71 11.38 8.91 2.77
C LYS A 71 12.05 8.71 1.40
N SER A 72 13.35 8.96 1.34
CA SER A 72 14.17 8.64 0.17
C SER A 72 14.34 7.13 0.01
N ASN A 73 14.66 6.68 -1.21
CA ASN A 73 14.97 5.27 -1.49
C ASN A 73 16.12 4.73 -0.62
N LYS A 74 17.12 5.57 -0.31
CA LYS A 74 18.24 5.21 0.57
C LYS A 74 17.77 4.95 2.00
N GLN A 75 16.90 5.80 2.53
CA GLN A 75 16.32 5.62 3.87
C GLN A 75 15.48 4.34 3.94
N LEU A 76 14.58 4.12 2.99
CA LEU A 76 13.73 2.92 2.96
C LEU A 76 14.57 1.62 2.90
N LYS A 77 15.57 1.57 2.02
CA LYS A 77 16.47 0.41 1.93
C LYS A 77 17.27 0.20 3.22
N LYS A 78 17.76 1.27 3.85
CA LYS A 78 18.49 1.20 5.13
C LYS A 78 17.58 0.66 6.24
N GLU A 79 16.36 1.16 6.35
CA GLU A 79 15.39 0.72 7.36
C GLU A 79 15.00 -0.75 7.18
N LEU A 80 14.75 -1.18 5.93
CA LEU A 80 14.47 -2.59 5.63
C LEU A 80 15.67 -3.49 5.99
N PHE A 81 16.89 -3.05 5.67
CA PHE A 81 18.12 -3.79 6.01
C PHE A 81 18.30 -3.93 7.53
N LEU A 82 18.15 -2.83 8.28
CA LEU A 82 18.24 -2.86 9.74
C LEU A 82 17.14 -3.73 10.35
N GLY A 83 15.90 -3.60 9.86
CA GLY A 83 14.77 -4.41 10.28
C GLY A 83 14.97 -5.89 10.02
N LYS A 84 15.66 -6.29 8.94
CA LYS A 84 16.00 -7.70 8.66
C LYS A 84 16.95 -8.30 9.70
N ARG A 85 17.86 -7.51 10.29
CA ARG A 85 18.90 -7.96 11.22
C ARG A 85 18.46 -8.09 12.69
N LEU A 86 17.28 -7.58 13.03
CA LEU A 86 16.72 -7.73 14.39
C LEU A 86 16.39 -9.20 14.67
N LYS A 87 16.96 -9.77 15.74
CA LYS A 87 16.81 -11.20 16.09
C LYS A 87 15.45 -11.54 16.74
N ASN A 88 14.73 -10.55 17.28
CA ASN A 88 13.42 -10.74 17.94
C ASN A 88 12.46 -9.60 17.56
N LYS A 89 11.77 -9.73 16.42
CA LYS A 89 10.91 -8.65 15.91
C LYS A 89 9.54 -8.71 16.56
N THR A 90 9.06 -7.56 17.03
CA THR A 90 7.65 -7.44 17.44
C THR A 90 6.74 -7.47 16.22
N ALA A 91 5.46 -7.80 16.41
CA ALA A 91 4.47 -7.76 15.33
C ALA A 91 4.43 -6.39 14.63
N ASN A 92 4.57 -5.29 15.38
CA ASN A 92 4.62 -3.94 14.84
C ASN A 92 5.87 -3.70 13.97
N GLN A 93 7.02 -4.25 14.34
CA GLN A 93 8.25 -4.15 13.55
C GLN A 93 8.16 -4.98 12.25
N ILE A 94 7.52 -6.16 12.32
CA ILE A 94 7.24 -6.98 11.15
C ILE A 94 6.31 -6.22 10.20
N LEU A 95 5.19 -5.70 10.71
CA LEU A 95 4.24 -4.91 9.93
C LEU A 95 4.92 -3.69 9.28
N TYR A 96 5.69 -2.93 10.04
CA TYR A 96 6.43 -1.78 9.51
C TYR A 96 7.38 -2.19 8.39
N ALA A 97 8.16 -3.26 8.57
CA ALA A 97 9.07 -3.76 7.53
C ALA A 97 8.32 -4.18 6.26
N SER A 98 7.15 -4.84 6.39
CA SER A 98 6.29 -5.18 5.27
C SER A 98 5.80 -3.93 4.53
N MET A 99 5.37 -2.89 5.26
CA MET A 99 4.96 -1.62 4.66
C MET A 99 6.11 -0.92 3.91
N VAL A 100 7.33 -0.96 4.47
CA VAL A 100 8.54 -0.44 3.79
C VAL A 100 8.82 -1.21 2.51
N GLN A 101 8.72 -2.54 2.54
CA GLN A 101 8.92 -3.38 1.37
C GLN A 101 7.89 -3.08 0.27
N VAL A 102 6.63 -2.93 0.65
CA VAL A 102 5.51 -2.57 -0.23
C VAL A 102 5.76 -1.20 -0.89
N GLU A 103 6.19 -0.17 -0.16
CA GLU A 103 6.51 1.14 -0.75
C GLU A 103 7.72 1.07 -1.71
N ILE A 104 8.73 0.25 -1.42
CA ILE A 104 9.86 0.01 -2.33
C ILE A 104 9.37 -0.65 -3.62
N GLU A 105 8.50 -1.66 -3.52
CA GLU A 105 7.91 -2.35 -4.66
C GLU A 105 7.11 -1.38 -5.52
N ARG A 106 6.23 -0.57 -4.92
CA ARG A 106 5.44 0.44 -5.61
C ARG A 106 6.30 1.39 -6.44
N ARG A 107 7.39 1.91 -5.87
CA ARG A 107 8.34 2.77 -6.59
C ARG A 107 9.04 2.07 -7.75
N SER A 108 9.20 0.75 -7.69
CA SER A 108 9.76 -0.01 -8.81
C SER A 108 8.81 -0.08 -10.00
N ARG A 109 7.49 -0.07 -9.77
CA ARG A 109 6.46 -0.06 -10.82
C ARG A 109 6.42 1.28 -11.55
N LEU A 110 6.54 2.40 -10.83
CA LEU A 110 6.67 3.74 -11.42
C LEU A 110 7.86 3.88 -12.39
N LYS A 111 8.94 3.13 -12.16
CA LYS A 111 10.12 3.16 -13.05
C LYS A 111 9.95 2.35 -14.32
N LYS A 112 9.06 1.35 -14.32
CA LYS A 112 8.78 0.51 -15.48
C LYS A 112 7.78 1.16 -16.44
N ALA A 113 6.97 2.09 -15.94
CA ALA A 113 6.01 2.85 -16.73
C ALA A 113 6.61 4.09 -17.43
N ARG A 114 7.93 4.34 -17.27
CA ARG A 114 8.68 5.42 -17.93
C ARG A 114 9.71 4.82 -18.87
#